data_AF-A0E7A3-F1
#
_entry.id   AF-A0E7A3-F1
#
_cell.length_a   1.000
_cell.length_b   1.000
_cell.length_c   1.000
_cell.angle_alpha   90.00
_cell.angle_beta   90.00
_cell.angle_gamma   90.00
#
_symmetry.space_group_name_H-M   'P 1'
#
loop_
_entity.id
_entity.type
_entity.pdbx_description
1 polymer ?
#
loop_
_entity_poly.entity_id
_entity_poly.type
_entity_poly.pdbx_seq_one_letter_code
_entity_poly.pdbx_strand_id
1 'polypeptide(L)'
;MRKRGITNLKNGLLISHLLHSISMFQRTYLILRMEMNWFLKAKHFMYIWLIEPINLSYWAKTQRNRGVLQDLFKSLIALFTIPEDQFEAKKENFFNQEVLWIAEKLSKVLENRQWAVGDNLTYIDFQLFEAEEILRNYNPEAFTTPVGLKKHNENFVNLPAIKKYQSSDKMIARPFYPPGMYRWG
;
A
#
# COMPACT_ATOMS: atom_id res chain seq x y z
N MET A 1 29.77 24.16 -11.92
CA MET A 1 28.99 23.09 -12.59
C MET A 1 27.84 22.63 -11.69
N ARG A 2 26.59 22.86 -12.12
CA ARG A 2 25.36 22.47 -11.40
C ARG A 2 25.08 20.97 -11.61
N LYS A 3 25.07 20.17 -10.54
CA LYS A 3 24.45 18.83 -10.49
C LYS A 3 23.30 18.84 -9.47
N ARG A 4 22.19 19.51 -9.80
CA ARG A 4 20.89 19.32 -9.13
C ARG A 4 19.83 19.46 -10.21
N GLY A 5 19.17 18.37 -10.60
CA GLY A 5 18.11 18.46 -11.61
C GLY A 5 17.54 17.14 -12.11
N ILE A 6 18.29 16.03 -12.09
CA ILE A 6 17.86 14.81 -12.81
C ILE A 6 17.02 13.86 -11.93
N THR A 7 17.19 13.85 -10.61
CA THR A 7 16.45 12.94 -9.70
C THR A 7 14.99 13.36 -9.48
N ASN A 8 14.70 14.67 -9.41
CA ASN A 8 13.34 15.17 -9.20
C ASN A 8 12.40 14.98 -10.41
N LEU A 9 12.94 15.02 -11.63
CA LEU A 9 12.15 14.83 -12.86
C LEU A 9 11.68 13.39 -13.05
N LYS A 10 12.49 12.40 -12.63
CA LYS A 10 12.14 10.97 -12.71
C LYS A 10 10.99 10.60 -11.76
N ASN A 11 11.00 11.15 -10.55
CA ASN A 11 9.92 10.94 -9.57
C ASN A 11 8.60 11.56 -10.05
N GLY A 12 8.63 12.77 -10.63
CA GLY A 12 7.43 13.43 -11.15
C GLY A 12 6.74 12.66 -12.27
N LEU A 13 7.51 12.10 -13.22
CA LEU A 13 6.97 11.33 -14.33
C LEU A 13 6.36 10.00 -13.85
N LEU A 14 7.09 9.27 -12.99
CA LEU A 14 6.62 8.00 -12.40
C LEU A 14 5.30 8.18 -11.66
N ILE A 15 5.21 9.25 -10.87
CA ILE A 15 4.01 9.56 -10.09
C ILE A 15 2.83 9.96 -11.01
N SER A 16 3.06 10.74 -12.06
CA SER A 16 1.99 11.15 -13.00
C SER A 16 1.37 9.97 -13.76
N HIS A 17 2.18 8.99 -14.17
CA HIS A 17 1.72 7.79 -14.88
C HIS A 17 1.03 6.78 -13.94
N LEU A 18 1.48 6.68 -12.68
CA LEU A 18 0.81 5.88 -11.65
C LEU A 18 -0.56 6.46 -11.28
N LEU A 19 -0.67 7.79 -11.14
CA LEU A 19 -1.94 8.46 -10.85
C LEU A 19 -2.97 8.33 -11.97
N HIS A 20 -2.55 8.41 -13.24
CA HIS A 20 -3.46 8.18 -14.36
C HIS A 20 -4.03 6.76 -14.34
N SER A 21 -3.20 5.78 -13.94
CA SER A 21 -3.60 4.38 -13.82
C SER A 21 -4.55 4.14 -12.63
N ILE A 22 -4.34 4.82 -11.50
CA ILE A 22 -5.24 4.78 -10.33
C ILE A 22 -6.64 5.33 -10.68
N SER A 23 -6.72 6.41 -11.49
CA SER A 23 -8.02 6.96 -11.92
C SER A 23 -8.78 6.07 -12.90
N MET A 24 -8.08 5.26 -13.69
CA MET A 24 -8.68 4.26 -14.58
C MET A 24 -9.11 3.01 -13.81
N PHE A 25 -8.44 2.73 -12.69
CA PHE A 25 -8.59 1.54 -11.85
C PHE A 25 -9.84 1.55 -10.97
N GLN A 26 -10.31 2.72 -10.54
CA GLN A 26 -11.57 2.86 -9.80
C GLN A 26 -12.84 2.52 -10.61
N ARG A 27 -12.73 2.37 -11.95
CA ARG A 27 -13.87 2.03 -12.83
C ARG A 27 -14.10 0.53 -13.02
N THR A 28 -13.20 -0.35 -12.58
CA THR A 28 -13.32 -1.81 -12.79
C THR A 28 -12.99 -2.57 -11.51
N TYR A 29 -13.83 -2.39 -10.49
CA TYR A 29 -13.89 -3.26 -9.33
C TYR A 29 -14.81 -4.44 -9.64
N LEU A 30 -14.24 -5.64 -9.93
CA LEU A 30 -14.78 -6.96 -9.54
C LEU A 30 -14.06 -8.18 -10.16
N ILE A 31 -13.23 -8.04 -11.19
CA ILE A 31 -12.65 -9.23 -11.87
C ILE A 31 -11.13 -9.41 -11.67
N LEU A 32 -10.41 -8.42 -11.13
CA LEU A 32 -8.95 -8.36 -11.32
C LEU A 32 -8.11 -8.23 -10.04
N ARG A 33 -8.53 -8.77 -8.89
CA ARG A 33 -7.64 -8.76 -7.70
C ARG A 33 -6.43 -9.70 -7.84
N MET A 34 -6.52 -10.74 -8.69
CA MET A 34 -5.36 -11.55 -9.12
C MET A 34 -4.56 -10.89 -10.25
N GLU A 35 -5.20 -10.14 -11.14
CA GLU A 35 -4.52 -9.46 -12.26
C GLU A 35 -3.88 -8.13 -11.90
N MET A 36 -4.25 -7.49 -10.78
CA MET A 36 -3.60 -6.26 -10.30
C MET A 36 -2.11 -6.47 -10.01
N ASN A 37 -1.76 -7.66 -9.47
CA ASN A 37 -0.38 -8.09 -9.33
C ASN A 37 0.30 -8.24 -10.69
N TRP A 38 -0.40 -8.75 -11.69
CA TRP A 38 0.15 -8.94 -13.04
C TRP A 38 0.30 -7.63 -13.78
N PHE A 39 -0.63 -6.68 -13.66
CA PHE A 39 -0.59 -5.38 -14.34
C PHE A 39 0.44 -4.43 -13.73
N LEU A 40 0.51 -4.35 -12.38
CA LEU A 40 1.56 -3.60 -11.71
C LEU A 40 2.92 -4.26 -11.92
N LYS A 41 3.01 -5.60 -11.86
CA LYS A 41 4.24 -6.31 -12.22
C LYS A 41 4.59 -6.09 -13.68
N ALA A 42 3.67 -6.14 -14.64
CA ALA A 42 3.93 -5.98 -16.06
C ALA A 42 4.35 -4.55 -16.40
N LYS A 43 3.75 -3.54 -15.78
CA LYS A 43 4.23 -2.15 -15.90
C LYS A 43 5.59 -1.98 -15.22
N HIS A 44 5.77 -2.48 -14.00
CA HIS A 44 7.07 -2.46 -13.32
C HIS A 44 8.14 -3.25 -14.10
N PHE A 45 7.79 -4.38 -14.72
CA PHE A 45 8.65 -5.18 -15.59
C PHE A 45 8.97 -4.43 -16.89
N MET A 46 7.98 -3.78 -17.52
CA MET A 46 8.20 -2.93 -18.70
C MET A 46 9.17 -1.78 -18.37
N TYR A 47 9.03 -1.14 -17.21
CA TYR A 47 9.93 -0.06 -16.78
C TYR A 47 11.31 -0.56 -16.30
N ILE A 48 11.39 -1.75 -15.69
CA ILE A 48 12.66 -2.37 -15.27
C ILE A 48 13.48 -2.83 -16.47
N TRP A 49 12.86 -3.49 -17.46
CA TRP A 49 13.57 -3.99 -18.64
C TRP A 49 14.12 -2.88 -19.55
N LEU A 50 13.56 -1.68 -19.48
CA LEU A 50 13.99 -0.54 -20.28
C LEU A 50 15.01 0.37 -19.57
N ILE A 51 15.23 0.23 -18.25
CA ILE A 51 15.94 1.29 -17.49
C ILE A 51 17.11 0.81 -16.61
N GLU A 52 17.19 -0.43 -16.11
CA GLU A 52 18.36 -0.82 -15.26
C GLU A 52 18.73 -2.32 -15.35
N PRO A 53 20.02 -2.68 -15.24
CA PRO A 53 20.42 -4.06 -14.99
C PRO A 53 19.86 -4.51 -13.64
N ILE A 54 19.21 -5.68 -13.61
CA ILE A 54 18.49 -6.23 -12.46
C ILE A 54 19.41 -6.26 -11.23
N ASN A 55 19.21 -5.33 -10.30
CA ASN A 55 19.78 -5.44 -8.97
C ASN A 55 18.98 -6.51 -8.21
N LEU A 56 19.45 -7.77 -8.30
CA LEU A 56 18.79 -8.93 -7.69
C LEU A 56 18.52 -8.76 -6.20
N SER A 57 19.40 -8.05 -5.48
CA SER A 57 19.21 -7.72 -4.06
C SER A 57 18.01 -6.80 -3.85
N TYR A 58 17.87 -5.77 -4.68
CA TYR A 58 16.73 -4.86 -4.63
C TYR A 58 15.41 -5.57 -4.95
N TRP A 59 15.41 -6.42 -5.97
CA TRP A 59 14.23 -7.22 -6.33
C TRP A 59 13.85 -8.22 -5.22
N ALA A 60 14.82 -8.91 -4.63
CA ALA A 60 14.58 -9.84 -3.53
C ALA A 60 13.98 -9.13 -2.30
N LYS A 61 14.48 -7.93 -1.95
CA LYS A 61 13.90 -7.09 -0.89
C LYS A 61 12.45 -6.69 -1.22
N THR A 62 12.21 -6.30 -2.47
CA THR A 62 10.87 -5.97 -2.98
C THR A 62 9.91 -7.15 -2.80
N GLN A 63 10.27 -8.34 -3.28
CA GLN A 63 9.40 -9.53 -3.15
C GLN A 63 9.17 -9.93 -1.70
N ARG A 64 10.20 -9.86 -0.85
CA ARG A 64 10.08 -10.17 0.58
C ARG A 64 9.07 -9.25 1.27
N ASN A 65 9.22 -7.94 1.12
CA ASN A 65 8.32 -6.97 1.75
C ASN A 65 6.91 -7.08 1.19
N ARG A 66 6.78 -7.32 -0.12
CA ARG A 66 5.49 -7.60 -0.75
C ARG A 66 4.82 -8.81 -0.12
N GLY A 67 5.54 -9.91 0.12
CA GLY A 67 4.99 -11.10 0.76
C GLY A 67 4.35 -10.78 2.12
N VAL A 68 5.09 -10.08 2.99
CA VAL A 68 4.58 -9.66 4.30
C VAL A 68 3.35 -8.75 4.18
N LEU A 69 3.35 -7.82 3.23
CA LEU A 69 2.20 -6.95 2.98
C LEU A 69 0.97 -7.73 2.46
N GLN A 70 1.18 -8.74 1.62
CA GLN A 70 0.09 -9.61 1.18
C GLN A 70 -0.51 -10.41 2.32
N ASP A 71 0.30 -10.86 3.28
CA ASP A 71 -0.18 -11.52 4.48
C ASP A 71 -1.06 -10.56 5.31
N LEU A 72 -0.64 -9.29 5.47
CA LEU A 72 -1.46 -8.28 6.14
C LEU A 72 -2.83 -8.10 5.46
N PHE A 73 -2.85 -7.93 4.14
CA PHE A 73 -4.12 -7.80 3.41
C PHE A 73 -5.00 -9.04 3.55
N LYS A 74 -4.40 -10.23 3.50
CA LYS A 74 -5.13 -11.50 3.69
C LYS A 74 -5.75 -11.56 5.08
N SER A 75 -5.01 -11.19 6.12
CA SER A 75 -5.52 -11.15 7.50
C SER A 75 -6.63 -10.11 7.68
N LEU A 76 -6.49 -8.92 7.11
CA LEU A 76 -7.55 -7.89 7.14
C LEU A 76 -8.82 -8.37 6.43
N ILE A 77 -8.69 -8.96 5.24
CA ILE A 77 -9.82 -9.54 4.52
C ILE A 77 -10.47 -10.65 5.36
N ALA A 78 -9.68 -11.55 5.92
CA ALA A 78 -10.19 -12.65 6.74
C ALA A 78 -11.00 -12.11 7.93
N LEU A 79 -10.47 -11.12 8.65
CA LEU A 79 -11.14 -10.43 9.75
C LEU A 79 -12.50 -9.86 9.32
N PHE A 80 -12.55 -9.16 8.19
CA PHE A 80 -13.78 -8.53 7.69
C PHE A 80 -14.73 -9.51 7.01
N THR A 81 -14.36 -10.79 6.87
CA THR A 81 -15.22 -11.85 6.32
C THR A 81 -15.65 -12.89 7.35
N ILE A 82 -15.34 -12.68 8.63
CA ILE A 82 -15.85 -13.53 9.71
C ILE A 82 -17.40 -13.56 9.62
N PRO A 83 -18.04 -14.73 9.77
CA PRO A 83 -19.49 -14.86 9.82
C PRO A 83 -20.12 -13.88 10.81
N GLU A 84 -21.28 -13.32 10.47
CA GLU A 84 -21.92 -12.22 11.22
C GLU A 84 -22.24 -12.62 12.67
N ASP A 85 -22.72 -13.85 12.86
CA ASP A 85 -23.00 -14.48 14.15
C ASP A 85 -21.76 -14.63 15.04
N GLN A 86 -20.56 -14.54 14.47
CA GLN A 86 -19.29 -14.74 15.16
C GLN A 86 -18.40 -13.49 15.18
N PHE A 87 -18.73 -12.45 14.41
CA PHE A 87 -17.84 -11.30 14.18
C PHE A 87 -17.53 -10.57 15.48
N GLU A 88 -18.55 -10.15 16.22
CA GLU A 88 -18.37 -9.40 17.47
C GLU A 88 -17.56 -10.20 18.52
N ALA A 89 -17.80 -11.51 18.61
CA ALA A 89 -17.11 -12.38 19.58
C ALA A 89 -15.65 -12.67 19.21
N LYS A 90 -15.28 -12.61 17.91
CA LYS A 90 -13.95 -13.04 17.43
C LYS A 90 -13.05 -11.90 16.95
N LYS A 91 -13.62 -10.76 16.54
CA LYS A 91 -12.88 -9.70 15.82
C LYS A 91 -11.66 -9.18 16.60
N GLU A 92 -11.78 -8.99 17.90
CA GLU A 92 -10.68 -8.45 18.72
C GLU A 92 -9.54 -9.45 18.86
N ASN A 93 -9.85 -10.69 19.23
CA ASN A 93 -8.84 -11.75 19.34
C ASN A 93 -8.17 -12.02 17.99
N PHE A 94 -8.95 -12.09 16.90
CA PHE A 94 -8.41 -12.28 15.56
C PHE A 94 -7.51 -11.12 15.14
N PHE A 95 -7.93 -9.87 15.38
CA PHE A 95 -7.10 -8.70 15.06
C PHE A 95 -5.75 -8.76 15.78
N ASN A 96 -5.76 -9.05 17.09
CA ASN A 96 -4.54 -9.12 17.89
C ASN A 96 -3.61 -10.27 17.44
N GLN A 97 -4.16 -11.42 17.07
CA GLN A 97 -3.39 -12.62 16.71
C GLN A 97 -2.92 -12.64 15.25
N GLU A 98 -3.67 -12.05 14.32
CA GLU A 98 -3.45 -12.24 12.88
C GLU A 98 -3.11 -10.94 12.13
N VAL A 99 -3.45 -9.77 12.68
CA VAL A 99 -3.26 -8.47 12.01
C VAL A 99 -2.17 -7.66 12.69
N LEU A 100 -2.26 -7.48 14.02
CA LEU A 100 -1.43 -6.54 14.77
C LEU A 100 0.06 -6.85 14.64
N TRP A 101 0.47 -8.10 14.85
CA TRP A 101 1.89 -8.48 14.77
C TRP A 101 2.50 -8.27 13.37
N ILE A 102 1.70 -8.40 12.30
CA ILE A 102 2.16 -8.14 10.93
C ILE A 102 2.37 -6.64 10.72
N ALA A 103 1.45 -5.81 11.20
CA ALA A 103 1.58 -4.36 11.18
C ALA A 103 2.83 -3.90 11.95
N GLU A 104 3.07 -4.44 13.14
CA GLU A 104 4.29 -4.17 13.91
C GLU A 104 5.56 -4.61 13.17
N LYS A 105 5.54 -5.78 12.53
CA LYS A 105 6.67 -6.27 11.73
C LYS A 105 6.97 -5.36 10.54
N LEU A 106 5.94 -4.87 9.84
CA LEU A 106 6.10 -3.90 8.75
C LEU A 106 6.63 -2.56 9.27
N SER A 107 6.14 -2.09 10.42
CA SER A 107 6.67 -0.88 11.06
C SER A 107 8.17 -0.99 11.35
N LYS A 108 8.62 -2.11 11.92
CA LYS A 108 10.06 -2.35 12.18
C LYS A 108 10.90 -2.32 10.90
N VAL A 109 10.36 -2.79 9.77
CA VAL A 109 11.03 -2.70 8.47
C VAL A 109 11.20 -1.24 8.02
N LEU A 110 10.27 -0.36 8.39
CA LEU A 110 10.21 1.04 7.98
C LEU A 110 10.95 2.01 8.93
N GLU A 111 11.24 1.62 10.17
CA GLU A 111 11.89 2.49 11.17
C GLU A 111 13.13 3.21 10.61
N ASN A 112 13.98 2.47 9.91
CA ASN A 112 15.24 2.95 9.35
C ASN A 112 15.19 3.20 7.83
N ARG A 113 13.98 3.35 7.25
CA ARG A 113 13.81 3.55 5.81
C ARG A 113 12.84 4.68 5.54
N GLN A 114 12.97 5.28 4.36
CA GLN A 114 11.98 6.24 3.88
C GLN A 114 10.80 5.53 3.22
N TRP A 115 11.09 4.48 2.44
CA TRP A 115 10.14 3.68 1.68
C TRP A 115 10.36 2.19 1.95
N ALA A 116 9.39 1.35 1.60
CA ALA A 116 9.36 -0.08 1.91
C ALA A 116 10.68 -0.78 1.53
N VAL A 117 11.23 -0.49 0.34
CA VAL A 117 12.43 -1.16 -0.19
C VAL A 117 13.73 -0.40 0.10
N GLY A 118 13.68 0.80 0.70
CA GLY A 118 14.85 1.63 1.02
C GLY A 118 14.58 3.12 0.77
N ASP A 119 15.46 3.76 -0.01
CA ASP A 119 15.41 5.22 -0.23
C ASP A 119 14.56 5.62 -1.44
N ASN A 120 14.12 4.65 -2.25
CA ASN A 120 13.32 4.90 -3.45
C ASN A 120 11.88 4.41 -3.26
N LEU A 121 10.93 5.27 -3.65
CA LEU A 121 9.51 4.94 -3.73
C LEU A 121 9.28 3.86 -4.79
N THR A 122 8.47 2.85 -4.45
CA THR A 122 8.11 1.72 -5.32
C THR A 122 6.60 1.53 -5.37
N TYR A 123 6.13 0.61 -6.22
CA TYR A 123 4.71 0.25 -6.25
C TYR A 123 4.23 -0.38 -4.92
N ILE A 124 5.12 -0.96 -4.12
CA ILE A 124 4.76 -1.56 -2.82
C ILE A 124 4.30 -0.47 -1.85
N ASP A 125 4.89 0.71 -1.91
CA ASP A 125 4.53 1.83 -1.01
C ASP A 125 3.07 2.28 -1.23
N PHE A 126 2.53 2.15 -2.44
CA PHE A 126 1.12 2.41 -2.73
C PHE A 126 0.21 1.37 -2.07
N GLN A 127 0.59 0.09 -2.15
CA GLN A 127 -0.15 -0.99 -1.50
C GLN A 127 -0.05 -0.89 0.03
N LEU A 128 1.11 -0.50 0.55
CA LEU A 128 1.33 -0.30 1.97
C LEU A 128 0.51 0.87 2.49
N PHE A 129 0.47 1.98 1.75
CA PHE A 129 -0.38 3.13 2.07
C PHE A 129 -1.86 2.74 2.15
N GLU A 130 -2.36 1.93 1.21
CA GLU A 130 -3.74 1.41 1.26
C GLU A 130 -4.00 0.58 2.53
N ALA A 131 -3.07 -0.32 2.90
CA ALA A 131 -3.19 -1.11 4.12
C ALA A 131 -3.14 -0.24 5.40
N GLU A 132 -2.30 0.80 5.40
CA GLU A 132 -2.19 1.77 6.49
C GLU A 132 -3.49 2.56 6.67
N GLU A 133 -4.11 3.02 5.59
CA GLU A 133 -5.38 3.74 5.66
C GLU A 133 -6.51 2.84 6.16
N ILE A 134 -6.54 1.56 5.76
CA ILE A 134 -7.50 0.58 6.30
C ILE A 134 -7.27 0.39 7.81
N LEU A 135 -6.02 0.15 8.24
CA LEU A 135 -5.69 -0.02 9.65
C LEU A 135 -6.05 1.22 10.47
N ARG A 136 -5.70 2.41 9.99
CA ARG A 136 -5.98 3.69 10.64
C ARG A 136 -7.48 3.92 10.83
N ASN A 137 -8.30 3.54 9.86
CA ASN A 137 -9.76 3.70 9.95
C ASN A 137 -10.41 2.59 10.79
N TYR A 138 -9.87 1.37 10.79
CA TYR A 138 -10.43 0.25 11.54
C TYR A 138 -10.06 0.31 13.03
N ASN A 139 -8.79 0.53 13.34
CA ASN A 139 -8.27 0.62 14.70
C ASN A 139 -7.18 1.73 14.78
N PRO A 140 -7.59 2.98 15.05
CA PRO A 140 -6.68 4.12 15.07
C PRO A 140 -5.53 3.97 16.08
N GLU A 141 -5.80 3.40 17.26
CA GLU A 141 -4.79 3.21 18.30
C GLU A 141 -3.69 2.26 17.84
N ALA A 142 -4.09 1.10 17.29
CA ALA A 142 -3.17 0.11 16.73
C ALA A 142 -2.36 0.62 15.52
N PHE A 143 -2.85 1.65 14.81
CA PHE A 143 -2.08 2.31 13.76
C PHE A 143 -1.09 3.35 14.30
N THR A 144 -1.42 4.05 15.39
CA THR A 144 -0.55 5.08 15.94
C THR A 144 0.64 4.54 16.73
N THR A 145 0.52 3.34 17.30
CA THR A 145 1.60 2.69 18.08
C THR A 145 2.83 2.36 17.23
N PRO A 146 2.70 1.79 16.01
CA PRO A 146 3.84 1.48 15.16
C PRO A 146 4.35 2.73 14.42
N VAL A 147 5.35 3.40 15.00
CA VAL A 147 5.91 4.68 14.51
C VAL A 147 6.37 4.62 13.04
N GLY A 148 6.88 3.47 12.58
CA GLY A 148 7.35 3.28 11.22
C GLY A 148 6.23 3.36 10.17
N LEU A 149 5.07 2.77 10.45
CA LEU A 149 3.90 2.86 9.57
C LEU A 149 3.35 4.29 9.52
N LYS A 150 3.22 4.92 10.70
CA LYS A 150 2.75 6.31 10.78
C LYS A 150 3.66 7.25 9.97
N LYS A 151 4.98 7.15 10.15
CA LYS A 151 5.97 7.94 9.41
C LYS A 151 5.89 7.69 7.90
N HIS A 152 5.74 6.44 7.48
CA HIS A 152 5.58 6.10 6.06
C HIS A 152 4.30 6.74 5.48
N ASN A 153 3.16 6.58 6.14
CA ASN A 153 1.88 7.17 5.73
C ASN A 153 1.99 8.70 5.59
N GLU A 154 2.55 9.37 6.61
CA GLU A 154 2.76 10.83 6.60
C GLU A 154 3.67 11.29 5.44
N ASN A 155 4.73 10.54 5.15
CA ASN A 155 5.59 10.84 3.99
C ASN A 155 4.83 10.65 2.67
N PHE A 156 4.02 9.59 2.57
CA PHE A 156 3.30 9.23 1.36
C PHE A 156 2.22 10.27 1.00
N VAL A 157 1.38 10.68 1.97
CA VAL A 157 0.32 11.69 1.73
C VAL A 157 0.88 13.06 1.36
N ASN A 158 2.11 13.36 1.78
CA ASN A 158 2.78 14.62 1.48
C ASN A 158 3.47 14.64 0.11
N LEU A 159 3.47 13.53 -0.64
CA LEU A 159 3.94 13.54 -2.03
C LEU A 159 3.07 14.50 -2.86
N PRO A 160 3.65 15.49 -3.58
CA PRO A 160 2.88 16.57 -4.21
C PRO A 160 1.73 16.10 -5.10
N ALA A 161 1.93 15.02 -5.85
CA ALA A 161 0.90 14.52 -6.73
C ALA A 161 -0.12 13.62 -6.01
N ILE A 162 0.27 12.92 -4.94
CA ILE A 162 -0.69 12.21 -4.07
C ILE A 162 -1.61 13.23 -3.42
N LYS A 163 -1.05 14.30 -2.86
CA LYS A 163 -1.81 15.43 -2.30
C LYS A 163 -2.77 16.05 -3.32
N LYS A 164 -2.31 16.28 -4.55
CA LYS A 164 -3.14 16.77 -5.65
C LYS A 164 -4.28 15.80 -6.01
N TYR A 165 -4.00 14.49 -6.01
CA TYR A 165 -5.00 13.47 -6.29
C TYR A 165 -6.04 13.37 -5.18
N GLN A 166 -5.61 13.34 -3.91
CA GLN A 166 -6.49 13.30 -2.75
C GLN A 166 -7.41 14.52 -2.66
N SER A 167 -6.98 15.68 -3.17
CA SER A 167 -7.80 16.90 -3.24
C SER A 167 -8.70 16.98 -4.48
N SER A 168 -8.65 15.99 -5.38
CA SER A 168 -9.43 16.01 -6.63
C SER A 168 -10.79 15.32 -6.47
N ASP A 169 -11.72 15.68 -7.35
CA ASP A 169 -13.03 15.03 -7.52
C ASP A 169 -12.93 13.55 -7.93
N LYS A 170 -11.75 13.11 -8.37
CA LYS A 170 -11.46 11.72 -8.71
C LYS A 170 -11.15 10.83 -7.50
N MET A 171 -10.91 11.41 -6.32
CA MET A 171 -10.59 10.61 -5.14
C MET A 171 -11.84 9.88 -4.64
N ILE A 172 -11.75 8.56 -4.52
CA ILE A 172 -12.75 7.74 -3.84
C ILE A 172 -12.13 7.29 -2.53
N ALA A 173 -12.54 7.95 -1.45
CA ALA A 173 -12.05 7.65 -0.11
C ALA A 173 -12.80 6.50 0.57
N ARG A 174 -14.03 6.20 0.12
CA ARG A 174 -14.91 5.20 0.72
C ARG A 174 -16.00 4.75 -0.26
N PRO A 175 -16.60 3.55 -0.06
CA PRO A 175 -16.25 2.55 0.95
C PRO A 175 -14.92 1.84 0.64
N PHE A 176 -14.24 1.32 1.66
CA PHE A 176 -12.98 0.57 1.49
C PHE A 176 -13.23 -0.80 0.85
N TYR A 177 -14.38 -1.39 1.18
CA TYR A 177 -14.81 -2.67 0.65
C TYR A 177 -16.26 -2.57 0.15
N PRO A 178 -16.69 -3.41 -0.82
CA PRO A 178 -18.07 -3.45 -1.24
C PRO A 178 -19.04 -3.72 -0.07
N PRO A 179 -20.09 -2.91 0.11
CA PRO A 179 -21.10 -3.15 1.13
C PRO A 179 -21.75 -4.54 1.00
N GLY A 180 -22.10 -5.15 2.13
CA GLY A 180 -22.81 -6.44 2.18
C GLY A 180 -21.92 -7.68 2.06
N MET A 181 -20.72 -7.57 1.48
CA MET A 181 -19.76 -8.68 1.42
C MET A 181 -18.80 -8.72 2.63
N TYR A 182 -18.53 -7.56 3.22
CA TYR A 182 -17.59 -7.39 4.33
C TYR A 182 -18.32 -6.84 5.57
N ARG A 183 -17.85 -7.22 6.75
CA ARG A 183 -18.38 -6.77 8.05
C ARG A 183 -17.93 -5.38 8.44
N TRP A 184 -16.95 -4.84 7.73
CA TRP A 184 -16.42 -3.49 7.94
C TRP A 184 -15.86 -2.95 6.62
N GLY A 185 -15.99 -1.64 6.41
CA GLY A 185 -15.41 -0.90 5.27
C GLY A 185 -16.42 -0.24 4.33
#